data_AF-A0A972L8K4-F1
#
_entry.id   AF-A0A972L8K4-F1
#
_cell.length_a   1.000
_cell.length_b   1.000
_cell.length_c   1.000
_cell.angle_alpha   90.00
_cell.angle_beta   90.00
_cell.angle_gamma   90.00
#
_symmetry.space_group_name_H-M   'P 1'
#
loop_
_entity.id
_entity.type
_entity.pdbx_description
1 polymer ?
#
loop_
_entity_poly.entity_id
_entity_poly.type
_entity_poly.pdbx_seq_one_letter_code
_entity_poly.pdbx_strand_id
1 'polypeptide(L)'
;MRIDVLKGEGKASALPSPFVFRMFVAFITLFIASLFIAPLASAEAAAARPSPFPTAAEQSFLNKHWSASISLQGPAPTPYSALESSLEPSSCGSCHPQQYNDWQTTLHSRAMGPGVSGQLVDMVESDPVTTRICWSCHTPLAEQQDLLQDNNGAWQINAAFDRKLQYQGLVCAGCHVRRHQRFGPPRRSTPDIVGKISVATNGSTLPHGGFTAQSAFAKSAFCSRCHQFGPEDYVLNGKPIENTYEEWKQSDYPKKNIQCQGCHMPDRRHLWRGIHDPAMVKSGVDITVEISDLDYLPGKIFNASIRVTNSGTGHYFPTYLTPKIVVQGYFMDSAGTMIQHSLQEATIGREVTLDLSQELFDTRIPPGESLAINYAYAMPPEAAQFRVRIDVYPDHFYTRFYEAALADTTPSKGHSLLEEALLNSRESAFLLHEKTVSLVNETGQPQPLVSVSSVTSSVEKSGAPDWNESELRWFDYEQGLQQAKLTGKPILLLLYADWCPTCHAYRSIFYNPEIVQQAKQLILVRVNIEQRPVIDQKYQLDGEYVPRTFVLDANGKIMHSALTRKSFPRYFISPDDVATFMRMMARATVKQG
;
A
#
# COMPACT_ATOMS: atom_id res chain seq x y z
N MET A 1 11.52 -21.10 67.48
CA MET A 1 11.25 -21.37 68.91
C MET A 1 12.24 -20.54 69.71
N ARG A 2 11.78 -19.69 70.65
CA ARG A 2 12.55 -18.60 71.30
C ARG A 2 12.90 -17.43 70.34
N ILE A 3 12.52 -16.14 70.53
CA ILE A 3 11.81 -15.41 71.64
C ILE A 3 12.69 -15.35 72.92
N ASP A 4 13.06 -14.23 73.59
CA ASP A 4 12.65 -12.80 73.58
C ASP A 4 13.69 -11.92 74.39
N VAL A 5 13.70 -10.57 74.51
CA VAL A 5 13.21 -9.39 73.73
C VAL A 5 13.62 -8.03 74.42
N LEU A 6 13.44 -6.88 73.73
CA LEU A 6 13.33 -5.46 74.19
C LEU A 6 14.46 -4.74 74.99
N LYS A 7 14.77 -3.50 74.53
CA LYS A 7 14.77 -2.21 75.27
C LYS A 7 15.13 -1.04 74.31
N GLY A 8 14.71 0.21 74.50
CA GLY A 8 13.75 0.75 75.48
C GLY A 8 14.04 2.21 75.89
N GLU A 9 13.51 3.19 75.13
CA GLU A 9 13.23 4.61 75.44
C GLU A 9 14.26 5.54 76.16
N GLY A 10 14.26 6.83 75.78
CA GLY A 10 14.96 7.89 76.54
C GLY A 10 14.92 9.27 75.87
N LYS A 11 14.13 10.21 76.41
CA LYS A 11 14.09 11.62 75.97
C LYS A 11 15.05 12.49 76.78
N ALA A 12 15.60 13.54 76.16
CA ALA A 12 16.09 14.73 76.86
C ALA A 12 15.72 15.98 76.06
N SER A 13 15.36 17.06 76.75
CA SER A 13 14.81 18.29 76.15
C SER A 13 15.30 19.53 76.89
N ALA A 14 15.62 20.60 76.17
CA ALA A 14 15.84 21.93 76.75
C ALA A 14 15.31 23.03 75.83
N LEU A 15 14.38 23.84 76.35
CA LEU A 15 14.00 25.15 75.83
C LEU A 15 14.68 26.24 76.68
N PRO A 16 14.86 27.45 76.14
CA PRO A 16 14.19 28.59 76.77
C PRO A 16 13.50 29.48 75.72
N SER A 17 12.18 29.73 75.79
CA SER A 17 11.53 30.78 76.62
C SER A 17 11.72 32.22 76.04
N PRO A 18 10.84 33.21 76.32
CA PRO A 18 10.01 33.71 75.22
C PRO A 18 9.84 35.25 75.15
N PHE A 19 10.37 35.92 74.11
CA PHE A 19 10.06 37.34 73.89
C PHE A 19 9.93 37.83 72.43
N VAL A 20 9.94 36.95 71.41
CA VAL A 20 9.77 37.35 69.99
C VAL A 20 8.48 36.79 69.36
N PHE A 21 7.52 36.35 70.18
CA PHE A 21 6.24 35.77 69.75
C PHE A 21 5.20 36.83 69.27
N ARG A 22 5.64 37.98 68.74
CA ARG A 22 4.75 39.11 68.35
C ARG A 22 5.18 39.89 67.09
N MET A 23 5.84 39.26 66.10
CA MET A 23 5.94 39.88 64.76
C MET A 23 6.06 38.95 63.54
N PHE A 24 5.63 37.68 63.63
CA PHE A 24 5.74 36.72 62.51
C PHE A 24 4.45 35.93 62.18
N VAL A 25 3.28 36.45 62.56
CA VAL A 25 1.96 35.88 62.22
C VAL A 25 1.10 36.95 61.56
N ALA A 26 1.34 37.19 60.27
CA ALA A 26 0.57 38.14 59.45
C ALA A 26 0.63 37.90 57.92
N PHE A 27 1.61 37.16 57.39
CA PHE A 27 1.92 37.16 55.94
C PHE A 27 2.04 35.79 55.25
N ILE A 28 1.76 34.67 55.94
CA ILE A 28 1.80 33.31 55.33
C ILE A 28 0.46 32.58 55.53
N THR A 29 -0.65 33.28 55.28
CA THR A 29 -2.02 32.73 55.28
C THR A 29 -2.88 33.25 54.12
N LEU A 30 -2.27 33.83 53.07
CA LEU A 30 -3.01 34.36 51.91
C LEU A 30 -2.40 34.02 50.52
N PHE A 31 -1.49 33.04 50.44
CA PHE A 31 -0.87 32.61 49.17
C PHE A 31 -0.76 31.09 48.97
N ILE A 32 -1.45 30.29 49.79
CA ILE A 32 -1.57 28.83 49.63
C ILE A 32 -3.06 28.41 49.63
N ALA A 33 -3.89 29.21 48.94
CA ALA A 33 -5.33 28.97 48.78
C ALA A 33 -5.85 29.30 47.35
N SER A 34 -4.96 29.60 46.41
CA SER A 34 -5.30 30.24 45.12
C SER A 34 -4.73 29.52 43.89
N LEU A 35 -4.19 28.30 44.06
CA LEU A 35 -3.43 27.58 43.02
C LEU A 35 -3.80 26.09 42.88
N PHE A 36 -4.96 25.69 43.41
CA PHE A 36 -5.62 24.40 43.13
C PHE A 36 -7.13 24.56 42.88
N ILE A 37 -7.51 25.62 42.15
CA ILE A 37 -8.71 25.59 41.32
C ILE A 37 -8.22 25.36 39.89
N ALA A 38 -8.04 24.08 39.53
CA ALA A 38 -8.11 23.73 38.13
C ALA A 38 -9.51 24.15 37.63
N PRO A 39 -9.65 24.68 36.39
CA PRO A 39 -10.98 24.85 35.86
C PRO A 39 -11.66 23.49 35.84
N LEU A 40 -12.84 23.40 36.44
CA LEU A 40 -13.86 22.43 36.02
C LEU A 40 -14.34 22.87 34.63
N ALA A 41 -13.42 22.82 33.67
CA ALA A 41 -13.77 22.63 32.28
C ALA A 41 -14.65 21.39 32.27
N SER A 42 -15.91 21.57 31.91
CA SER A 42 -16.84 20.46 31.79
C SER A 42 -16.20 19.44 30.87
N ALA A 43 -15.91 18.26 31.41
CA ALA A 43 -15.64 17.09 30.59
C ALA A 43 -16.97 16.68 29.94
N GLU A 44 -17.44 17.50 29.00
CA GLU A 44 -18.11 16.99 27.82
C GLU A 44 -17.22 15.84 27.34
N ALA A 45 -17.71 14.62 27.49
CA ALA A 45 -16.95 13.44 27.12
C ALA A 45 -16.79 13.48 25.61
N ALA A 46 -15.67 14.05 25.14
CA ALA A 46 -15.38 14.29 23.74
C ALA A 46 -15.52 12.96 23.00
N ALA A 47 -16.66 12.80 22.32
CA ALA A 47 -17.25 11.48 22.12
C ALA A 47 -16.23 10.57 21.43
N ALA A 48 -15.74 9.57 22.17
CA ALA A 48 -14.51 8.87 21.84
C ALA A 48 -14.63 8.32 20.42
N ARG A 49 -13.82 8.90 19.50
CA ARG A 49 -13.98 8.67 18.05
C ARG A 49 -14.09 7.16 17.81
N PRO A 50 -15.19 6.68 17.20
CA PRO A 50 -15.50 5.25 17.18
C PRO A 50 -14.35 4.50 16.52
N SER A 51 -13.78 3.52 17.25
CA SER A 51 -12.58 2.80 16.84
C SER A 51 -12.67 2.35 15.38
N PRO A 52 -11.64 2.54 14.55
CA PRO A 52 -11.66 2.08 13.18
C PRO A 52 -11.71 0.54 13.09
N PHE A 53 -11.25 -0.15 14.14
CA PHE A 53 -11.26 -1.59 14.27
C PHE A 53 -12.56 -2.10 14.90
N PRO A 54 -12.96 -3.37 14.65
CA PRO A 54 -14.12 -3.97 15.30
C PRO A 54 -13.91 -4.10 16.81
N THR A 55 -14.96 -3.81 17.57
CA THR A 55 -15.08 -4.20 18.98
C THR A 55 -15.14 -5.73 19.13
N ALA A 56 -14.94 -6.26 20.35
CA ALA A 56 -15.05 -7.70 20.61
C ALA A 56 -16.43 -8.28 20.23
N ALA A 57 -17.51 -7.49 20.36
CA ALA A 57 -18.85 -7.88 19.92
C ALA A 57 -18.95 -7.95 18.38
N GLU A 58 -18.42 -6.95 17.68
CA GLU A 58 -18.37 -6.93 16.21
C GLU A 58 -17.48 -8.05 15.66
N GLN A 59 -16.33 -8.34 16.28
CA GLN A 59 -15.48 -9.46 15.89
C GLN A 59 -16.18 -10.81 16.15
N SER A 60 -16.92 -10.94 17.26
CA SER A 60 -17.73 -12.14 17.53
C SER A 60 -18.90 -12.30 16.54
N PHE A 61 -19.42 -11.21 15.97
CA PHE A 61 -20.36 -11.25 14.86
C PHE A 61 -19.66 -11.66 13.55
N LEU A 62 -18.54 -11.02 13.18
CA LEU A 62 -17.79 -11.31 11.96
C LEU A 62 -17.38 -12.79 11.88
N ASN A 63 -16.84 -13.35 12.96
CA ASN A 63 -16.43 -14.76 13.05
C ASN A 63 -17.60 -15.76 12.97
N LYS A 64 -18.86 -15.31 13.09
CA LYS A 64 -20.07 -16.13 12.95
C LYS A 64 -20.82 -15.88 11.64
N HIS A 65 -20.67 -14.68 11.08
CA HIS A 65 -21.27 -14.26 9.82
C HIS A 65 -20.45 -14.74 8.62
N TRP A 66 -19.12 -14.83 8.79
CA TRP A 66 -18.20 -15.36 7.79
C TRP A 66 -17.66 -16.73 8.20
N SER A 67 -17.88 -17.72 7.33
CA SER A 67 -17.36 -19.08 7.41
C SER A 67 -16.65 -19.43 6.08
N ALA A 68 -15.91 -20.55 6.05
CA ALA A 68 -15.17 -20.96 4.84
C ALA A 68 -16.08 -21.28 3.62
N SER A 69 -17.31 -21.72 3.88
CA SER A 69 -18.44 -21.58 2.96
C SER A 69 -19.66 -21.23 3.82
N ILE A 70 -20.56 -20.37 3.34
CA ILE A 70 -21.74 -19.92 4.08
C ILE A 70 -22.75 -21.06 4.06
N SER A 71 -23.07 -21.60 5.24
CA SER A 71 -24.03 -22.70 5.38
C SER A 71 -25.37 -22.39 4.71
N LEU A 72 -25.99 -23.44 4.14
CA LEU A 72 -27.32 -23.40 3.53
C LEU A 72 -28.32 -22.64 4.40
N GLN A 73 -29.15 -21.82 3.75
CA GLN A 73 -30.19 -21.00 4.37
C GLN A 73 -31.32 -21.88 4.93
N GLY A 74 -31.52 -23.07 4.35
CA GLY A 74 -32.58 -24.00 4.74
C GLY A 74 -33.97 -23.56 4.26
N PRO A 75 -35.05 -24.12 4.83
CA PRO A 75 -36.41 -23.73 4.44
C PRO A 75 -36.70 -22.28 4.83
N ALA A 76 -37.33 -21.53 3.92
CA ALA A 76 -37.81 -20.19 4.20
C ALA A 76 -38.97 -20.22 5.22
N PRO A 77 -39.06 -19.24 6.14
CA PRO A 77 -40.21 -19.08 7.02
C PRO A 77 -41.53 -19.00 6.25
N THR A 78 -42.52 -19.81 6.66
CA THR A 78 -43.84 -19.94 6.01
C THR A 78 -44.56 -18.63 5.68
N PRO A 79 -44.44 -17.52 6.46
CA PRO A 79 -45.07 -16.24 6.10
C PRO A 79 -44.43 -15.49 4.93
N TYR A 80 -43.25 -15.91 4.45
CA TYR A 80 -42.57 -15.23 3.35
C TYR A 80 -43.22 -15.59 2.01
N SER A 81 -43.46 -14.57 1.18
CA SER A 81 -43.78 -14.78 -0.24
C SER A 81 -42.62 -15.49 -0.99
N ALA A 82 -42.89 -16.00 -2.19
CA ALA A 82 -41.85 -16.57 -3.06
C ALA A 82 -40.71 -15.57 -3.33
N LEU A 83 -41.04 -14.29 -3.50
CA LEU A 83 -40.08 -13.19 -3.68
C LEU A 83 -39.19 -12.99 -2.43
N GLU A 84 -39.78 -13.09 -1.23
CA GLU A 84 -39.04 -12.97 0.04
C GLU A 84 -38.28 -14.24 0.44
N SER A 85 -38.61 -15.38 -0.17
CA SER A 85 -37.94 -16.67 0.02
C SER A 85 -36.77 -16.87 -0.93
N SER A 86 -36.77 -16.17 -2.07
CA SER A 86 -35.73 -16.24 -3.10
C SER A 86 -34.38 -15.68 -2.62
N LEU A 87 -33.31 -16.33 -3.09
CA LEU A 87 -31.92 -15.90 -2.91
C LEU A 87 -31.36 -15.21 -4.17
N GLU A 88 -32.13 -15.20 -5.28
CA GLU A 88 -31.72 -14.57 -6.54
C GLU A 88 -31.61 -13.03 -6.39
N PRO A 89 -30.49 -12.41 -6.78
CA PRO A 89 -30.33 -10.95 -6.80
C PRO A 89 -31.45 -10.17 -7.50
N SER A 90 -32.03 -10.74 -8.58
CA SER A 90 -33.19 -10.18 -9.30
C SER A 90 -34.44 -10.05 -8.41
N SER A 91 -34.66 -11.02 -7.52
CA SER A 91 -35.75 -10.98 -6.54
C SER A 91 -35.52 -9.88 -5.49
N CYS A 92 -34.27 -9.70 -5.03
CA CYS A 92 -33.90 -8.55 -4.21
C CYS A 92 -34.10 -7.22 -4.95
N GLY A 93 -33.76 -7.15 -6.23
CA GLY A 93 -33.90 -5.96 -7.09
C GLY A 93 -35.34 -5.48 -7.25
N SER A 94 -36.34 -6.34 -7.06
CA SER A 94 -37.77 -5.96 -7.08
C SER A 94 -38.14 -4.98 -5.95
N CYS A 95 -37.44 -5.03 -4.82
CA CYS A 95 -37.62 -4.12 -3.67
C CYS A 95 -36.43 -3.18 -3.44
N HIS A 96 -35.25 -3.52 -3.98
CA HIS A 96 -33.99 -2.79 -3.83
C HIS A 96 -33.34 -2.49 -5.20
N PRO A 97 -34.05 -1.82 -6.14
CA PRO A 97 -33.61 -1.66 -7.52
C PRO A 97 -32.30 -0.87 -7.63
N GLN A 98 -32.05 0.11 -6.74
CA GLN A 98 -30.77 0.83 -6.73
C GLN A 98 -29.60 -0.11 -6.42
N GLN A 99 -29.69 -0.91 -5.35
CA GLN A 99 -28.62 -1.80 -4.93
C GLN A 99 -28.39 -2.93 -5.95
N TYR A 100 -29.45 -3.40 -6.61
CA TYR A 100 -29.36 -4.40 -7.68
C TYR A 100 -28.71 -3.81 -8.95
N ASN A 101 -29.18 -2.67 -9.44
CA ASN A 101 -28.62 -2.01 -10.62
C ASN A 101 -27.15 -1.59 -10.40
N ASP A 102 -26.80 -1.13 -9.19
CA ASP A 102 -25.41 -0.90 -8.79
C ASP A 102 -24.59 -2.20 -8.93
N TRP A 103 -25.03 -3.25 -8.23
CA TRP A 103 -24.36 -4.55 -8.13
C TRP A 103 -24.14 -5.20 -9.49
N GLN A 104 -25.10 -5.11 -10.43
CA GLN A 104 -24.95 -5.64 -11.79
C GLN A 104 -23.70 -5.11 -12.51
N THR A 105 -23.29 -3.86 -12.24
CA THR A 105 -22.13 -3.22 -12.89
C THR A 105 -20.77 -3.56 -12.28
N THR A 106 -20.70 -4.51 -11.33
CA THR A 106 -19.51 -4.75 -10.50
C THR A 106 -18.65 -5.90 -11.03
N LEU A 107 -17.53 -6.17 -10.35
CA LEU A 107 -16.88 -7.49 -10.42
C LEU A 107 -17.45 -8.49 -9.41
N HIS A 108 -18.16 -8.05 -8.36
CA HIS A 108 -18.85 -8.96 -7.43
C HIS A 108 -19.94 -9.78 -8.14
N SER A 109 -20.77 -9.16 -8.97
CA SER A 109 -21.78 -9.85 -9.81
C SER A 109 -21.17 -10.79 -10.85
N ARG A 110 -19.88 -10.61 -11.16
CA ARG A 110 -19.11 -11.37 -12.16
C ARG A 110 -17.96 -12.17 -11.54
N ALA A 111 -18.00 -12.40 -10.22
CA ALA A 111 -16.89 -13.05 -9.51
C ALA A 111 -16.69 -14.50 -9.97
N MET A 112 -17.75 -15.18 -10.41
CA MET A 112 -17.69 -16.50 -11.07
C MET A 112 -17.74 -16.38 -12.61
N GLY A 113 -17.14 -15.30 -13.14
CA GLY A 113 -17.02 -15.05 -14.57
C GLY A 113 -16.18 -16.10 -15.32
N PRO A 114 -16.05 -15.96 -16.64
CA PRO A 114 -15.44 -16.98 -17.51
C PRO A 114 -14.03 -17.36 -17.06
N GLY A 115 -13.20 -16.39 -16.67
CA GLY A 115 -11.81 -16.63 -16.24
C GLY A 115 -11.67 -17.48 -14.97
N VAL A 116 -12.65 -17.42 -14.05
CA VAL A 116 -12.66 -18.27 -12.84
C VAL A 116 -13.33 -19.60 -13.17
N SER A 117 -14.50 -19.57 -13.81
CA SER A 117 -15.23 -20.78 -14.20
C SER A 117 -14.42 -21.73 -15.08
N GLY A 118 -13.62 -21.20 -16.01
CA GLY A 118 -12.72 -21.98 -16.87
C GLY A 118 -11.55 -22.64 -16.11
N GLN A 119 -11.07 -22.04 -15.02
CA GLN A 119 -10.09 -22.68 -14.13
C GLN A 119 -10.75 -23.76 -13.25
N LEU A 120 -11.96 -23.50 -12.74
CA LEU A 120 -12.60 -24.40 -11.77
C LEU A 120 -13.26 -25.64 -12.39
N VAL A 121 -13.75 -25.59 -13.64
CA VAL A 121 -14.65 -26.64 -14.19
C VAL A 121 -14.04 -28.05 -14.27
N ASP A 122 -12.72 -28.16 -14.45
CA ASP A 122 -12.01 -29.46 -14.33
C ASP A 122 -11.44 -29.69 -12.92
N MET A 123 -11.18 -28.61 -12.16
CA MET A 123 -10.69 -28.69 -10.79
C MET A 123 -11.77 -29.18 -9.80
N VAL A 124 -13.06 -28.96 -10.06
CA VAL A 124 -14.18 -29.50 -9.28
C VAL A 124 -14.10 -31.03 -9.13
N GLU A 125 -13.67 -31.73 -10.19
CA GLU A 125 -13.55 -33.20 -10.21
C GLU A 125 -12.17 -33.70 -9.76
N SER A 126 -11.10 -32.93 -10.00
CA SER A 126 -9.70 -33.37 -9.79
C SER A 126 -9.07 -32.85 -8.50
N ASP A 127 -9.40 -31.62 -8.07
CA ASP A 127 -9.07 -31.06 -6.76
C ASP A 127 -10.22 -30.21 -6.20
N PRO A 128 -11.27 -30.86 -5.64
CA PRO A 128 -12.35 -30.15 -4.99
C PRO A 128 -11.91 -29.40 -3.72
N VAL A 129 -10.75 -29.72 -3.13
CA VAL A 129 -10.22 -29.04 -1.94
C VAL A 129 -9.74 -27.63 -2.29
N THR A 130 -8.92 -27.48 -3.33
CA THR A 130 -8.49 -26.15 -3.83
C THR A 130 -9.67 -25.39 -4.43
N THR A 131 -10.58 -26.08 -5.14
CA THR A 131 -11.82 -25.47 -5.66
C THR A 131 -12.65 -24.78 -4.58
N ARG A 132 -12.72 -25.36 -3.37
CA ARG A 132 -13.41 -24.76 -2.22
C ARG A 132 -12.82 -23.41 -1.81
N ILE A 133 -11.50 -23.24 -1.93
CA ILE A 133 -10.81 -21.99 -1.55
C ILE A 133 -11.31 -20.86 -2.47
N CYS A 134 -11.37 -21.11 -3.78
CA CYS A 134 -11.90 -20.17 -4.76
C CYS A 134 -13.38 -19.85 -4.50
N TRP A 135 -14.23 -20.86 -4.28
CA TRP A 135 -15.64 -20.65 -3.91
C TRP A 135 -15.82 -19.82 -2.64
N SER A 136 -14.87 -19.89 -1.69
CA SER A 136 -14.96 -19.18 -0.40
C SER A 136 -14.98 -17.64 -0.51
N CYS A 137 -14.58 -17.09 -1.67
CA CYS A 137 -14.67 -15.67 -2.00
C CYS A 137 -15.60 -15.43 -3.21
N HIS A 138 -15.53 -16.26 -4.25
CA HIS A 138 -16.20 -15.99 -5.54
C HIS A 138 -17.67 -16.42 -5.58
N THR A 139 -18.06 -17.47 -4.85
CA THR A 139 -19.44 -18.01 -4.75
C THR A 139 -19.73 -18.53 -3.33
N PRO A 140 -19.63 -17.69 -2.29
CA PRO A 140 -19.51 -18.18 -0.91
C PRO A 140 -20.80 -18.73 -0.33
N LEU A 141 -21.95 -18.56 -0.99
CA LEU A 141 -23.24 -19.11 -0.57
C LEU A 141 -23.33 -20.59 -0.99
N ALA A 142 -23.61 -21.51 -0.06
CA ALA A 142 -23.65 -22.94 -0.34
C ALA A 142 -24.65 -23.33 -1.45
N GLU A 143 -25.78 -22.62 -1.61
CA GLU A 143 -26.73 -22.81 -2.71
C GLU A 143 -26.13 -22.55 -4.12
N GLN A 144 -24.95 -21.93 -4.22
CA GLN A 144 -24.19 -21.75 -5.48
C GLN A 144 -23.23 -22.90 -5.81
N GLN A 145 -22.99 -23.80 -4.85
CA GLN A 145 -21.99 -24.87 -4.91
C GLN A 145 -22.72 -26.20 -5.17
N ASP A 146 -22.34 -26.91 -6.22
CA ASP A 146 -22.93 -28.21 -6.60
C ASP A 146 -22.40 -29.37 -5.75
N LEU A 147 -21.21 -29.21 -5.17
CA LEU A 147 -20.62 -30.09 -4.16
C LEU A 147 -20.46 -29.36 -2.82
N LEU A 148 -20.73 -30.08 -1.71
CA LEU A 148 -20.43 -29.64 -0.34
C LEU A 148 -19.69 -30.76 0.41
N GLN A 149 -18.90 -30.39 1.43
CA GLN A 149 -18.37 -31.36 2.38
C GLN A 149 -19.36 -31.62 3.52
N ASP A 150 -19.47 -32.88 3.93
CA ASP A 150 -20.15 -33.28 5.16
C ASP A 150 -19.30 -33.03 6.42
N ASN A 151 -19.83 -33.39 7.59
CA ASN A 151 -19.14 -33.23 8.88
C ASN A 151 -17.87 -34.11 9.03
N ASN A 152 -17.66 -35.07 8.12
CA ASN A 152 -16.48 -35.93 8.07
C ASN A 152 -15.45 -35.44 7.02
N GLY A 153 -15.76 -34.36 6.30
CA GLY A 153 -14.95 -33.84 5.19
C GLY A 153 -15.20 -34.54 3.85
N ALA A 154 -16.15 -35.49 3.76
CA ALA A 154 -16.45 -36.20 2.53
C ALA A 154 -17.31 -35.33 1.59
N TRP A 155 -16.95 -35.31 0.31
CA TRP A 155 -17.65 -34.54 -0.72
C TRP A 155 -18.96 -35.23 -1.14
N GLN A 156 -20.05 -34.47 -1.18
CA GLN A 156 -21.39 -34.95 -1.52
C GLN A 156 -22.10 -33.95 -2.45
N ILE A 157 -22.99 -34.45 -3.31
CA ILE A 157 -23.83 -33.62 -4.19
C ILE A 157 -24.79 -32.79 -3.34
N ASN A 158 -24.80 -31.47 -3.56
CA ASN A 158 -25.66 -30.54 -2.85
C ASN A 158 -27.11 -30.60 -3.39
N ALA A 159 -28.00 -31.26 -2.66
CA ALA A 159 -29.43 -31.32 -2.99
C ALA A 159 -30.16 -29.96 -2.93
N ALA A 160 -29.52 -28.91 -2.42
CA ALA A 160 -30.02 -27.53 -2.39
C ALA A 160 -29.28 -26.57 -3.35
N PHE A 161 -28.53 -27.10 -4.31
CA PHE A 161 -27.86 -26.32 -5.35
C PHE A 161 -28.87 -25.70 -6.32
N ASP A 162 -28.76 -24.39 -6.55
CA ASP A 162 -29.47 -23.68 -7.62
C ASP A 162 -28.49 -23.25 -8.72
N ARG A 163 -28.58 -23.94 -9.86
CA ARG A 163 -27.80 -23.65 -11.08
C ARG A 163 -27.96 -22.20 -11.57
N LYS A 164 -29.05 -21.50 -11.25
CA LYS A 164 -29.17 -20.06 -11.57
C LYS A 164 -28.15 -19.21 -10.81
N LEU A 165 -27.86 -19.57 -9.56
CA LEU A 165 -27.00 -18.78 -8.68
C LEU A 165 -25.51 -19.06 -8.91
N GLN A 166 -25.17 -20.23 -9.46
CA GLN A 166 -23.79 -20.71 -9.69
C GLN A 166 -22.87 -19.63 -10.28
N TYR A 167 -23.28 -18.99 -11.38
CA TYR A 167 -22.44 -18.03 -12.11
C TYR A 167 -22.66 -16.55 -11.74
N GLN A 168 -23.54 -16.25 -10.76
CA GLN A 168 -23.85 -14.87 -10.36
C GLN A 168 -22.86 -14.28 -9.34
N GLY A 169 -21.71 -14.93 -9.11
CA GLY A 169 -20.64 -14.42 -8.25
C GLY A 169 -21.08 -14.18 -6.80
N LEU A 170 -20.63 -13.07 -6.22
CA LEU A 170 -21.01 -12.65 -4.87
C LEU A 170 -22.42 -12.05 -4.84
N VAL A 171 -23.42 -12.93 -4.75
CA VAL A 171 -24.85 -12.59 -4.68
C VAL A 171 -25.24 -11.90 -3.36
N CYS A 172 -26.35 -11.14 -3.37
CA CYS A 172 -26.84 -10.37 -2.22
C CYS A 172 -26.97 -11.21 -0.93
N ALA A 173 -27.42 -12.46 -1.05
CA ALA A 173 -27.55 -13.39 0.07
C ALA A 173 -26.20 -13.76 0.72
N GLY A 174 -25.12 -13.81 -0.05
CA GLY A 174 -23.76 -14.05 0.44
C GLY A 174 -23.32 -13.00 1.47
N CYS A 175 -23.57 -11.71 1.20
CA CYS A 175 -23.27 -10.65 2.16
C CYS A 175 -24.32 -10.50 3.27
N HIS A 176 -25.62 -10.65 2.96
CA HIS A 176 -26.70 -10.14 3.82
C HIS A 176 -27.62 -11.18 4.47
N VAL A 177 -27.59 -12.46 4.10
CA VAL A 177 -28.61 -13.43 4.57
C VAL A 177 -27.99 -14.65 5.24
N ARG A 178 -28.46 -14.98 6.46
CA ARG A 178 -28.09 -16.20 7.20
C ARG A 178 -29.34 -16.84 7.79
N ARG A 179 -29.62 -18.10 7.45
CA ARG A 179 -30.86 -18.84 7.79
C ARG A 179 -32.12 -18.01 7.50
N HIS A 180 -32.20 -17.43 6.30
CA HIS A 180 -33.28 -16.53 5.83
C HIS A 180 -33.49 -15.23 6.63
N GLN A 181 -32.68 -14.96 7.66
CA GLN A 181 -32.65 -13.68 8.37
C GLN A 181 -31.74 -12.70 7.64
N ARG A 182 -32.19 -11.45 7.50
CA ARG A 182 -31.44 -10.36 6.84
C ARG A 182 -30.58 -9.61 7.87
N PHE A 183 -29.36 -9.26 7.49
CA PHE A 183 -28.39 -8.51 8.28
C PHE A 183 -27.87 -7.30 7.49
N GLY A 184 -27.52 -6.22 8.17
CA GLY A 184 -26.97 -5.02 7.50
C GLY A 184 -26.58 -3.92 8.48
N PRO A 185 -26.04 -2.79 7.97
CA PRO A 185 -25.69 -1.65 8.82
C PRO A 185 -26.93 -0.98 9.43
N PRO A 186 -26.83 -0.37 10.64
CA PRO A 186 -27.89 0.46 11.22
C PRO A 186 -28.42 1.52 10.25
N ARG A 187 -29.70 1.91 10.38
CA ARG A 187 -30.30 2.93 9.50
C ARG A 187 -29.57 4.26 9.65
N ARG A 188 -29.38 5.03 8.57
CA ARG A 188 -28.73 6.37 8.64
C ARG A 188 -29.41 7.31 9.64
N SER A 189 -30.74 7.21 9.76
CA SER A 189 -31.58 8.00 10.67
C SER A 189 -31.49 7.58 12.15
N THR A 190 -30.94 6.39 12.43
CA THR A 190 -30.83 5.82 13.78
C THR A 190 -29.54 4.97 13.86
N PRO A 191 -28.34 5.60 13.76
CA PRO A 191 -27.09 4.88 13.58
C PRO A 191 -26.71 3.98 14.77
N ASP A 192 -27.18 4.32 15.97
CA ASP A 192 -26.88 3.60 17.21
C ASP A 192 -27.83 2.42 17.47
N ILE A 193 -28.91 2.26 16.67
CA ILE A 193 -29.85 1.14 16.84
C ILE A 193 -29.32 -0.11 16.12
N VAL A 194 -28.73 -1.00 16.92
CA VAL A 194 -28.31 -2.37 16.56
C VAL A 194 -29.32 -3.41 17.05
N GLY A 195 -29.22 -4.65 16.56
CA GLY A 195 -30.12 -5.75 16.90
C GLY A 195 -31.29 -5.91 15.94
N LYS A 196 -32.28 -6.74 16.30
CA LYS A 196 -33.40 -7.10 15.42
C LYS A 196 -34.43 -5.96 15.34
N ILE A 197 -34.68 -5.47 14.13
CA ILE A 197 -35.68 -4.45 13.79
C ILE A 197 -36.73 -5.11 12.89
N SER A 198 -37.90 -5.44 13.44
CA SER A 198 -39.02 -6.10 12.76
C SER A 198 -40.17 -5.17 12.34
N VAL A 199 -40.20 -3.96 12.89
CA VAL A 199 -41.30 -2.98 12.73
C VAL A 199 -40.77 -1.68 12.12
N ALA A 200 -41.58 -1.01 11.30
CA ALA A 200 -41.32 0.30 10.73
C ALA A 200 -41.72 1.44 11.70
N THR A 201 -41.27 2.66 11.43
CA THR A 201 -41.56 3.85 12.26
C THR A 201 -43.04 4.25 12.30
N ASN A 202 -43.85 3.76 11.35
CA ASN A 202 -45.31 3.91 11.31
C ASN A 202 -46.07 2.72 11.94
N GLY A 203 -45.37 1.77 12.57
CA GLY A 203 -45.96 0.59 13.21
C GLY A 203 -46.25 -0.60 12.28
N SER A 204 -46.00 -0.50 10.96
CA SER A 204 -46.17 -1.66 10.07
C SER A 204 -45.08 -2.71 10.30
N THR A 205 -45.39 -3.98 10.02
CA THR A 205 -44.35 -5.00 9.87
C THR A 205 -43.43 -4.66 8.70
N LEU A 206 -42.17 -5.09 8.79
CA LEU A 206 -41.21 -5.01 7.68
C LEU A 206 -41.19 -6.31 6.87
N PRO A 207 -40.97 -6.24 5.54
CA PRO A 207 -40.69 -7.43 4.72
C PRO A 207 -39.56 -8.29 5.29
N HIS A 208 -39.58 -9.59 4.98
CA HIS A 208 -38.64 -10.58 5.52
C HIS A 208 -38.67 -10.69 7.06
N GLY A 209 -39.78 -10.30 7.70
CA GLY A 209 -39.85 -10.14 9.16
C GLY A 209 -38.83 -9.11 9.71
N GLY A 210 -38.38 -8.17 8.87
CA GLY A 210 -37.32 -7.20 9.16
C GLY A 210 -35.92 -7.77 9.31
N PHE A 211 -34.96 -6.91 9.65
CA PHE A 211 -33.52 -7.21 9.59
C PHE A 211 -32.82 -7.03 10.94
N THR A 212 -31.61 -7.57 11.07
CA THR A 212 -30.75 -7.40 12.23
C THR A 212 -29.66 -6.38 11.90
N ALA A 213 -29.73 -5.20 12.53
CA ALA A 213 -28.74 -4.14 12.39
C ALA A 213 -27.44 -4.50 13.13
N GLN A 214 -26.30 -4.35 12.45
CA GLN A 214 -24.97 -4.69 12.96
C GLN A 214 -23.96 -3.65 12.49
N SER A 215 -23.30 -2.95 13.42
CA SER A 215 -22.31 -1.90 13.12
C SER A 215 -21.08 -2.42 12.37
N ALA A 216 -20.77 -3.71 12.51
CA ALA A 216 -19.70 -4.40 11.79
C ALA A 216 -19.75 -4.20 10.26
N PHE A 217 -20.94 -4.06 9.65
CA PHE A 217 -21.09 -3.78 8.22
C PHE A 217 -20.48 -2.43 7.78
N ALA A 218 -20.11 -1.56 8.72
CA ALA A 218 -19.42 -0.29 8.47
C ALA A 218 -17.94 -0.30 8.91
N LYS A 219 -17.34 -1.49 9.09
CA LYS A 219 -15.89 -1.68 9.35
C LYS A 219 -15.21 -2.33 8.15
N SER A 220 -13.99 -1.93 7.81
CA SER A 220 -13.15 -2.60 6.79
C SER A 220 -12.95 -4.10 7.08
N ALA A 221 -12.98 -4.50 8.35
CA ALA A 221 -12.96 -5.90 8.81
C ALA A 221 -14.14 -6.76 8.29
N PHE A 222 -15.20 -6.16 7.76
CA PHE A 222 -16.26 -6.90 7.07
C PHE A 222 -15.80 -7.43 5.69
N CYS A 223 -14.92 -6.69 5.01
CA CYS A 223 -14.38 -7.02 3.70
C CYS A 223 -13.22 -8.04 3.78
N SER A 224 -12.48 -8.05 4.89
CA SER A 224 -11.24 -8.83 5.06
C SER A 224 -11.43 -10.35 5.19
N ARG A 225 -12.63 -10.90 4.97
CA ARG A 225 -12.78 -12.35 4.74
C ARG A 225 -12.30 -12.73 3.34
N CYS A 226 -12.51 -11.87 2.35
CA CYS A 226 -12.03 -12.08 0.99
C CYS A 226 -10.73 -11.30 0.79
N HIS A 227 -10.78 -9.98 1.01
CA HIS A 227 -9.69 -9.00 0.77
C HIS A 227 -8.48 -9.10 1.72
N GLN A 228 -8.22 -10.29 2.27
CA GLN A 228 -7.04 -10.65 3.05
C GLN A 228 -6.89 -12.17 3.13
N PHE A 229 -5.78 -12.68 2.62
CA PHE A 229 -5.29 -14.04 2.87
C PHE A 229 -4.51 -14.08 4.19
N GLY A 230 -4.55 -15.22 4.88
CA GLY A 230 -3.82 -15.49 6.11
C GLY A 230 -2.34 -15.82 5.88
N PRO A 231 -1.57 -16.05 6.96
CA PRO A 231 -0.17 -16.44 6.87
C PRO A 231 0.05 -17.89 6.40
N GLU A 232 -0.98 -18.74 6.49
CA GLU A 232 -0.97 -20.14 6.04
C GLU A 232 -1.49 -20.32 4.59
N ASP A 233 -1.97 -19.23 3.97
CA ASP A 233 -2.37 -19.19 2.56
C ASP A 233 -1.14 -18.86 1.66
N TYR A 234 -1.35 -18.55 0.39
CA TYR A 234 -0.26 -18.20 -0.54
C TYR A 234 0.48 -16.91 -0.13
N VAL A 235 1.73 -17.06 0.33
CA VAL A 235 2.64 -15.99 0.77
C VAL A 235 3.92 -15.99 -0.05
N LEU A 236 4.30 -14.82 -0.59
CA LEU A 236 5.56 -14.59 -1.31
C LEU A 236 6.34 -13.43 -0.66
N ASN A 237 7.65 -13.62 -0.43
CA ASN A 237 8.51 -12.64 0.25
C ASN A 237 7.92 -12.08 1.56
N GLY A 238 7.27 -12.95 2.36
CA GLY A 238 6.61 -12.58 3.61
C GLY A 238 5.30 -11.80 3.47
N LYS A 239 4.82 -11.57 2.24
CA LYS A 239 3.57 -10.87 1.93
C LYS A 239 2.56 -11.84 1.29
N PRO A 240 1.36 -12.03 1.86
CA PRO A 240 0.26 -12.72 1.18
C PRO A 240 0.03 -12.20 -0.24
N ILE A 241 -0.47 -13.03 -1.15
CA ILE A 241 -0.82 -12.57 -2.51
C ILE A 241 -2.05 -11.63 -2.48
N GLU A 242 -2.99 -11.89 -1.56
CA GLU A 242 -4.13 -11.02 -1.29
C GLU A 242 -3.96 -10.34 0.09
N ASN A 243 -3.62 -9.05 0.14
CA ASN A 243 -3.12 -8.41 1.37
C ASN A 243 -3.72 -7.02 1.70
N THR A 244 -4.81 -6.63 1.05
CA THR A 244 -5.33 -5.25 1.09
C THR A 244 -5.78 -4.79 2.48
N TYR A 245 -6.30 -5.68 3.33
CA TYR A 245 -6.69 -5.28 4.69
C TYR A 245 -5.48 -4.99 5.59
N GLU A 246 -4.39 -5.76 5.47
CA GLU A 246 -3.13 -5.51 6.16
C GLU A 246 -2.49 -4.20 5.69
N GLU A 247 -2.45 -3.97 4.37
CA GLU A 247 -2.02 -2.70 3.78
C GLU A 247 -2.85 -1.52 4.33
N TRP A 248 -4.19 -1.68 4.43
CA TRP A 248 -5.07 -0.69 5.07
C TRP A 248 -4.75 -0.47 6.55
N LYS A 249 -4.53 -1.52 7.34
CA LYS A 249 -4.19 -1.42 8.77
C LYS A 249 -2.90 -0.64 9.03
N GLN A 250 -1.92 -0.77 8.15
CA GLN A 250 -0.60 -0.13 8.28
C GLN A 250 -0.60 1.35 7.84
N SER A 251 -1.58 1.74 7.04
CA SER A 251 -1.77 3.13 6.58
C SER A 251 -2.26 4.09 7.68
N ASP A 252 -2.42 5.36 7.29
CA ASP A 252 -3.11 6.37 8.09
C ASP A 252 -4.66 6.26 8.06
N TYR A 253 -5.24 5.46 7.17
CA TYR A 253 -6.70 5.42 6.96
C TYR A 253 -7.47 4.97 8.21
N PRO A 254 -7.04 3.94 8.99
CA PRO A 254 -7.64 3.64 10.28
C PRO A 254 -7.58 4.83 11.25
N LYS A 255 -6.44 5.54 11.33
CA LYS A 255 -6.25 6.70 12.23
C LYS A 255 -7.19 7.85 11.85
N LYS A 256 -7.47 8.01 10.55
CA LYS A 256 -8.42 8.96 9.95
C LYS A 256 -9.88 8.43 9.95
N ASN A 257 -10.12 7.20 10.43
CA ASN A 257 -11.38 6.43 10.37
C ASN A 257 -12.00 6.32 8.96
N ILE A 258 -11.16 6.23 7.93
CA ILE A 258 -11.58 5.99 6.54
C ILE A 258 -11.68 4.48 6.33
N GLN A 259 -12.91 3.99 6.19
CA GLN A 259 -13.26 2.57 6.04
C GLN A 259 -13.43 2.22 4.55
N CYS A 260 -13.22 0.96 4.15
CA CYS A 260 -13.39 0.50 2.75
C CYS A 260 -14.76 0.89 2.16
N GLN A 261 -15.82 0.81 2.98
CA GLN A 261 -17.18 1.21 2.61
C GLN A 261 -17.29 2.70 2.22
N GLY A 262 -16.43 3.59 2.74
CA GLY A 262 -16.47 5.01 2.42
C GLY A 262 -16.18 5.31 0.95
N CYS A 263 -15.15 4.66 0.39
CA CYS A 263 -14.72 4.87 -0.99
C CYS A 263 -15.36 3.88 -1.98
N HIS A 264 -15.51 2.60 -1.60
CA HIS A 264 -16.02 1.55 -2.51
C HIS A 264 -17.54 1.34 -2.41
N MET A 265 -18.18 1.80 -1.32
CA MET A 265 -19.64 1.81 -1.17
C MET A 265 -20.17 3.22 -0.82
N PRO A 266 -19.80 4.26 -1.60
CA PRO A 266 -20.17 5.63 -1.30
C PRO A 266 -21.70 5.74 -1.22
N ASP A 267 -22.22 6.45 -0.23
CA ASP A 267 -23.66 6.48 0.06
C ASP A 267 -24.34 5.10 0.24
N ARG A 268 -23.59 4.06 0.63
CA ARG A 268 -24.03 2.65 0.70
C ARG A 268 -24.47 2.07 -0.66
N ARG A 269 -24.10 2.73 -1.76
CA ARG A 269 -24.26 2.23 -3.13
C ARG A 269 -23.42 0.97 -3.31
N HIS A 270 -23.89 0.02 -4.11
CA HIS A 270 -23.27 -1.30 -4.27
C HIS A 270 -22.33 -1.34 -5.49
N LEU A 271 -21.42 -0.36 -5.57
CA LEU A 271 -20.66 -0.05 -6.79
C LEU A 271 -19.27 -0.68 -6.86
N TRP A 272 -18.59 -0.83 -5.72
CA TRP A 272 -17.23 -1.37 -5.55
C TRP A 272 -16.28 -1.09 -6.71
N ARG A 273 -16.16 0.19 -7.09
CA ARG A 273 -15.20 0.61 -8.11
C ARG A 273 -13.78 0.39 -7.60
N GLY A 274 -12.89 0.04 -8.52
CA GLY A 274 -11.52 -0.38 -8.24
C GLY A 274 -10.65 -0.19 -9.48
N ILE A 275 -9.66 -1.06 -9.67
CA ILE A 275 -8.65 -0.91 -10.73
C ILE A 275 -9.21 -0.94 -12.17
N HIS A 276 -10.37 -1.58 -12.38
CA HIS A 276 -11.11 -1.60 -13.66
C HIS A 276 -12.00 -0.36 -13.92
N ASP A 277 -12.00 0.65 -13.05
CA ASP A 277 -12.77 1.89 -13.24
C ASP A 277 -11.81 3.10 -13.39
N PRO A 278 -11.69 3.71 -14.58
CA PRO A 278 -10.73 4.79 -14.83
C PRO A 278 -10.93 6.02 -13.94
N ALA A 279 -12.17 6.32 -13.54
CA ALA A 279 -12.45 7.46 -12.67
C ALA A 279 -12.05 7.17 -11.22
N MET A 280 -12.31 5.95 -10.74
CA MET A 280 -11.83 5.48 -9.43
C MET A 280 -10.30 5.50 -9.36
N VAL A 281 -9.62 4.93 -10.36
CA VAL A 281 -8.14 4.90 -10.41
C VAL A 281 -7.58 6.33 -10.42
N LYS A 282 -8.16 7.22 -11.23
CA LYS A 282 -7.77 8.64 -11.26
C LYS A 282 -8.08 9.40 -9.97
N SER A 283 -9.02 8.94 -9.15
CA SER A 283 -9.25 9.49 -7.80
C SER A 283 -8.31 8.92 -6.73
N GLY A 284 -7.60 7.83 -7.04
CA GLY A 284 -6.65 7.17 -6.14
C GLY A 284 -5.22 7.71 -6.24
N VAL A 285 -4.87 8.44 -7.30
CA VAL A 285 -3.50 8.91 -7.54
C VAL A 285 -3.41 10.37 -8.03
N ASP A 286 -2.40 11.08 -7.55
CA ASP A 286 -1.96 12.35 -8.13
C ASP A 286 -0.86 12.06 -9.17
N ILE A 287 -0.88 12.81 -10.28
CA ILE A 287 0.08 12.64 -11.38
C ILE A 287 0.66 14.01 -11.72
N THR A 288 1.96 14.22 -11.44
CA THR A 288 2.66 15.45 -11.80
C THR A 288 3.70 15.20 -12.89
N VAL A 289 3.80 16.15 -13.82
CA VAL A 289 4.76 16.11 -14.94
C VAL A 289 5.43 17.48 -15.02
N GLU A 290 6.63 17.54 -14.47
CA GLU A 290 7.52 18.70 -14.48
C GLU A 290 8.53 18.55 -15.63
N ILE A 291 8.89 19.65 -16.28
CA ILE A 291 9.89 19.68 -17.36
C ILE A 291 10.89 20.80 -17.02
N SER A 292 12.17 20.47 -17.04
CA SER A 292 13.26 21.37 -16.69
C SER A 292 13.96 21.88 -17.94
N ASP A 293 14.20 23.20 -17.97
CA ASP A 293 14.85 23.97 -19.02
C ASP A 293 14.13 23.97 -20.39
N LEU A 294 13.73 25.16 -20.85
CA LEU A 294 12.92 25.35 -22.07
C LEU A 294 13.76 25.57 -23.36
N ASP A 295 15.10 25.47 -23.27
CA ASP A 295 16.02 25.66 -24.40
C ASP A 295 16.11 24.39 -25.27
N TYR A 296 15.01 24.08 -25.95
CA TYR A 296 14.83 22.88 -26.78
C TYR A 296 15.64 22.94 -28.08
N LEU A 297 16.93 22.60 -28.01
CA LEU A 297 17.82 22.46 -29.17
C LEU A 297 18.17 20.98 -29.42
N PRO A 298 18.14 20.50 -30.68
CA PRO A 298 18.55 19.13 -31.01
C PRO A 298 19.91 18.74 -30.43
N GLY A 299 19.99 17.54 -29.86
CA GLY A 299 21.18 17.03 -29.18
C GLY A 299 21.46 17.59 -27.77
N LYS A 300 20.63 18.51 -27.24
CA LYS A 300 20.62 18.84 -25.80
C LYS A 300 19.88 17.78 -25.00
N ILE A 301 20.26 17.59 -23.75
CA ILE A 301 19.50 16.74 -22.83
C ILE A 301 18.23 17.47 -22.41
N PHE A 302 17.09 16.95 -22.83
CA PHE A 302 15.77 17.32 -22.32
C PHE A 302 15.51 16.56 -21.02
N ASN A 303 14.97 17.24 -20.01
CA ASN A 303 14.75 16.68 -18.68
C ASN A 303 13.28 16.83 -18.27
N ALA A 304 12.65 15.75 -17.80
CA ALA A 304 11.32 15.79 -17.22
C ALA A 304 11.21 14.85 -16.01
N SER A 305 10.43 15.23 -14.99
CA SER A 305 10.08 14.33 -13.88
C SER A 305 8.59 13.98 -13.96
N ILE A 306 8.32 12.68 -14.11
CA ILE A 306 6.98 12.10 -14.22
C ILE A 306 6.71 11.36 -12.91
N ARG A 307 5.88 11.93 -12.03
CA ARG A 307 5.58 11.38 -10.71
C ARG A 307 4.15 10.87 -10.64
N VAL A 308 3.99 9.68 -10.08
CA VAL A 308 2.69 9.11 -9.68
C VAL A 308 2.72 8.94 -8.16
N THR A 309 1.74 9.50 -7.47
CA THR A 309 1.64 9.50 -6.00
C THR A 309 0.36 8.78 -5.58
N ASN A 310 0.43 7.86 -4.63
CA ASN A 310 -0.74 7.18 -4.06
C ASN A 310 -1.43 8.08 -3.01
N SER A 311 -2.09 9.14 -3.49
CA SER A 311 -2.74 10.16 -2.66
C SER A 311 -4.09 9.71 -2.09
N GLY A 312 -4.86 8.95 -2.88
CA GLY A 312 -6.28 8.68 -2.65
C GLY A 312 -6.64 7.25 -2.23
N THR A 313 -5.67 6.37 -1.98
CA THR A 313 -5.96 5.01 -1.46
C THR A 313 -5.32 4.72 -0.11
N GLY A 314 -5.96 3.84 0.67
CA GLY A 314 -5.48 3.40 1.98
C GLY A 314 -4.64 2.13 1.94
N HIS A 315 -4.45 1.53 0.77
CA HIS A 315 -3.68 0.32 0.53
C HIS A 315 -2.59 0.62 -0.52
N TYR A 316 -1.83 -0.38 -0.99
CA TYR A 316 -0.87 -0.12 -2.06
C TYR A 316 -1.59 0.25 -3.37
N PHE A 317 -0.92 0.98 -4.25
CA PHE A 317 -1.38 1.27 -5.60
C PHE A 317 -0.47 0.59 -6.66
N PRO A 318 -0.99 -0.38 -7.44
CA PRO A 318 -2.23 -1.12 -7.18
C PRO A 318 -2.08 -1.96 -5.90
N THR A 319 -3.18 -2.48 -5.36
CA THR A 319 -3.11 -3.60 -4.40
C THR A 319 -3.13 -4.91 -5.18
N TYR A 320 -2.80 -6.04 -4.53
CA TYR A 320 -2.60 -7.36 -5.16
C TYR A 320 -1.44 -7.43 -6.18
N LEU A 321 -1.33 -8.57 -6.86
CA LEU A 321 -0.37 -8.85 -7.95
C LEU A 321 -1.00 -8.84 -9.35
N THR A 322 -2.33 -8.75 -9.47
CA THR A 322 -2.99 -8.85 -10.79
C THR A 322 -2.75 -7.65 -11.70
N PRO A 323 -2.73 -6.38 -11.22
CA PRO A 323 -2.65 -5.24 -12.12
C PRO A 323 -1.23 -4.75 -12.34
N LYS A 324 -1.03 -4.17 -13.52
CA LYS A 324 0.19 -3.45 -13.92
C LYS A 324 -0.18 -2.05 -14.40
N ILE A 325 0.56 -1.04 -13.97
CA ILE A 325 0.51 0.30 -14.56
C ILE A 325 1.87 0.56 -15.21
N VAL A 326 1.87 1.05 -16.45
CA VAL A 326 3.07 1.44 -17.18
C VAL A 326 3.06 2.95 -17.35
N VAL A 327 4.13 3.59 -16.87
CA VAL A 327 4.35 5.04 -16.97
C VAL A 327 5.45 5.25 -18.01
N GLN A 328 5.17 6.01 -19.06
CA GLN A 328 6.05 6.20 -20.22
C GLN A 328 6.32 7.69 -20.49
N GLY A 329 7.53 8.00 -20.92
CA GLY A 329 7.91 9.26 -21.54
C GLY A 329 8.65 9.00 -22.86
N TYR A 330 8.33 9.75 -23.92
CA TYR A 330 8.95 9.61 -25.24
C TYR A 330 8.80 10.87 -26.10
N PHE A 331 9.67 11.02 -27.11
CA PHE A 331 9.49 12.00 -28.16
C PHE A 331 8.63 11.47 -29.31
N MET A 332 8.02 12.39 -30.04
CA MET A 332 7.25 12.14 -31.25
C MET A 332 7.69 13.08 -32.37
N ASP A 333 7.64 12.60 -33.61
CA ASP A 333 7.94 13.40 -34.79
C ASP A 333 6.78 14.36 -35.16
N SER A 334 6.97 15.16 -36.22
CA SER A 334 5.95 16.08 -36.73
C SER A 334 4.76 15.41 -37.42
N ALA A 335 4.82 14.10 -37.68
CA ALA A 335 3.69 13.29 -38.18
C ALA A 335 2.90 12.63 -37.04
N GLY A 336 3.38 12.71 -35.79
CA GLY A 336 2.77 12.06 -34.63
C GLY A 336 3.23 10.61 -34.41
N THR A 337 4.35 10.20 -35.00
CA THR A 337 4.96 8.88 -34.77
C THR A 337 5.83 8.89 -33.52
N MET A 338 5.74 7.87 -32.66
CA MET A 338 6.65 7.72 -31.52
C MET A 338 8.07 7.39 -31.98
N ILE A 339 9.03 8.20 -31.54
CA ILE A 339 10.47 8.00 -31.80
C ILE A 339 10.98 6.93 -30.83
N GLN A 340 10.86 5.66 -31.26
CA GLN A 340 11.01 4.45 -30.43
C GLN A 340 12.25 4.45 -29.51
N HIS A 341 13.41 4.88 -30.03
CA HIS A 341 14.67 4.87 -29.29
C HIS A 341 14.75 5.91 -28.15
N SER A 342 13.77 6.81 -28.06
CA SER A 342 13.61 7.81 -27.00
C SER A 342 12.64 7.38 -25.89
N LEU A 343 12.01 6.20 -26.00
CA LEU A 343 11.11 5.68 -24.97
C LEU A 343 11.88 5.37 -23.68
N GLN A 344 11.40 5.91 -22.57
CA GLN A 344 11.76 5.47 -21.22
C GLN A 344 10.48 5.15 -20.47
N GLU A 345 10.46 4.04 -19.74
CA GLU A 345 9.28 3.60 -19.00
C GLU A 345 9.63 3.03 -17.63
N ALA A 346 8.65 3.05 -16.72
CA ALA A 346 8.70 2.32 -15.46
C ALA A 346 7.36 1.61 -15.22
N THR A 347 7.43 0.48 -14.55
CA THR A 347 6.26 -0.29 -14.12
C THR A 347 5.95 -0.02 -12.65
N ILE A 348 4.67 0.20 -12.34
CA ILE A 348 4.09 0.14 -10.99
C ILE A 348 3.26 -1.15 -10.91
N GLY A 349 3.69 -2.12 -10.11
CA GLY A 349 3.02 -3.42 -9.98
C GLY A 349 3.82 -4.43 -9.16
N ARG A 350 3.25 -5.60 -8.90
CA ARG A 350 3.93 -6.73 -8.25
C ARG A 350 3.97 -7.91 -9.21
N GLU A 351 5.08 -8.05 -9.92
CA GLU A 351 5.26 -9.06 -10.95
C GLU A 351 5.79 -10.36 -10.33
N VAL A 352 5.16 -11.47 -10.70
CA VAL A 352 5.47 -12.82 -10.20
C VAL A 352 5.58 -13.79 -11.38
N THR A 353 6.10 -15.00 -11.11
CA THR A 353 5.98 -16.13 -12.03
C THR A 353 4.54 -16.68 -12.04
N LEU A 354 4.12 -17.30 -13.16
CA LEU A 354 2.72 -17.74 -13.35
C LEU A 354 2.30 -18.91 -12.44
N ASP A 355 3.28 -19.68 -11.96
CA ASP A 355 3.15 -20.74 -10.95
C ASP A 355 3.14 -20.20 -9.50
N LEU A 356 3.23 -18.86 -9.33
CA LEU A 356 3.34 -18.17 -8.05
C LEU A 356 4.54 -18.63 -7.17
N SER A 357 5.59 -19.19 -7.76
CA SER A 357 6.77 -19.65 -7.00
C SER A 357 7.78 -18.54 -6.67
N GLN A 358 7.85 -17.48 -7.48
CA GLN A 358 8.81 -16.38 -7.31
C GLN A 358 8.18 -15.00 -7.54
N GLU A 359 8.50 -14.06 -6.64
CA GLU A 359 8.30 -12.63 -6.85
C GLU A 359 9.51 -12.05 -7.61
N LEU A 360 9.25 -11.42 -8.76
CA LEU A 360 10.28 -10.84 -9.64
C LEU A 360 10.57 -9.38 -9.25
N PHE A 361 9.54 -8.60 -8.95
CA PHE A 361 9.64 -7.29 -8.31
C PHE A 361 8.32 -6.88 -7.64
N ASP A 362 8.39 -5.92 -6.71
CA ASP A 362 7.24 -5.23 -6.12
C ASP A 362 7.51 -3.72 -6.12
N THR A 363 6.95 -3.01 -7.12
CA THR A 363 7.05 -1.56 -7.31
C THR A 363 5.72 -0.85 -7.05
N ARG A 364 4.76 -1.54 -6.43
CA ARG A 364 3.48 -0.95 -6.00
C ARG A 364 3.74 0.16 -4.99
N ILE A 365 3.00 1.27 -5.10
CA ILE A 365 3.24 2.49 -4.33
C ILE A 365 2.49 2.41 -2.99
N PRO A 366 3.15 2.48 -1.81
CA PRO A 366 2.49 2.53 -0.51
C PRO A 366 1.57 3.75 -0.34
N PRO A 367 0.60 3.74 0.60
CA PRO A 367 -0.26 4.90 0.89
C PRO A 367 0.54 6.17 1.21
N GLY A 368 0.33 7.24 0.43
CA GLY A 368 1.03 8.53 0.58
C GLY A 368 2.41 8.62 -0.09
N GLU A 369 2.95 7.52 -0.59
CA GLU A 369 4.26 7.48 -1.27
C GLU A 369 4.15 7.79 -2.76
N SER A 370 5.30 7.88 -3.46
CA SER A 370 5.36 8.14 -4.91
C SER A 370 6.38 7.27 -5.64
N LEU A 371 6.08 6.91 -6.89
CA LEU A 371 7.09 6.54 -7.89
C LEU A 371 7.34 7.75 -8.80
N ALA A 372 8.60 7.97 -9.21
CA ALA A 372 8.96 9.01 -10.16
C ALA A 372 9.94 8.50 -11.22
N ILE A 373 9.68 8.80 -12.48
CA ILE A 373 10.62 8.65 -13.59
C ILE A 373 11.29 10.01 -13.82
N ASN A 374 12.61 10.06 -13.74
CA ASN A 374 13.37 11.22 -14.22
C ASN A 374 13.80 10.94 -15.67
N TYR A 375 12.97 11.37 -16.61
CA TYR A 375 13.24 11.28 -18.03
C TYR A 375 14.41 12.20 -18.38
N ALA A 376 15.48 11.63 -18.91
CA ALA A 376 16.64 12.37 -19.40
C ALA A 376 17.09 11.78 -20.73
N TYR A 377 16.98 12.54 -21.82
CA TYR A 377 17.32 12.06 -23.17
C TYR A 377 17.83 13.18 -24.08
N ALA A 378 18.76 12.87 -24.98
CA ALA A 378 19.25 13.83 -25.98
C ALA A 378 18.19 14.04 -27.07
N MET A 379 17.63 15.26 -27.16
CA MET A 379 16.47 15.53 -28.02
C MET A 379 16.77 15.22 -29.50
N PRO A 380 16.05 14.27 -30.13
CA PRO A 380 16.23 13.93 -31.54
C PRO A 380 16.00 15.13 -32.47
N PRO A 381 16.76 15.29 -33.57
CA PRO A 381 16.52 16.36 -34.56
C PRO A 381 15.11 16.38 -35.15
N GLU A 382 14.46 15.23 -35.23
CA GLU A 382 13.10 15.05 -35.73
C GLU A 382 11.99 15.25 -34.67
N ALA A 383 12.34 15.45 -33.40
CA ALA A 383 11.37 15.55 -32.31
C ALA A 383 10.58 16.87 -32.34
N ALA A 384 9.27 16.78 -32.57
CA ALA A 384 8.35 17.91 -32.54
C ALA A 384 7.56 18.01 -31.22
N GLN A 385 7.36 16.89 -30.52
CA GLN A 385 6.60 16.81 -29.28
C GLN A 385 7.27 15.87 -28.27
N PHE A 386 7.13 16.16 -26.97
CA PHE A 386 7.35 15.21 -25.89
C PHE A 386 6.00 14.75 -25.35
N ARG A 387 5.79 13.44 -25.19
CA ARG A 387 4.58 12.85 -24.63
C ARG A 387 4.89 12.03 -23.39
N VAL A 388 4.07 12.26 -22.36
CA VAL A 388 3.91 11.38 -21.21
C VAL A 388 2.62 10.61 -21.36
N ARG A 389 2.67 9.30 -21.14
CA ARG A 389 1.53 8.38 -21.24
C ARG A 389 1.54 7.42 -20.05
N ILE A 390 0.37 7.15 -19.48
CA ILE A 390 0.20 6.20 -18.36
C ILE A 390 -0.98 5.29 -18.66
N ASP A 391 -0.68 4.01 -18.92
CA ASP A 391 -1.68 2.97 -19.20
C ASP A 391 -1.82 2.02 -18.00
N VAL A 392 -3.06 1.59 -17.75
CA VAL A 392 -3.44 0.65 -16.70
C VAL A 392 -3.86 -0.65 -17.36
N TYR A 393 -3.33 -1.77 -16.86
CA TYR A 393 -3.64 -3.12 -17.27
C TYR A 393 -4.20 -3.86 -16.04
N PRO A 394 -5.53 -3.80 -15.79
CA PRO A 394 -6.16 -4.36 -14.58
C PRO A 394 -5.89 -5.86 -14.36
N ASP A 395 -5.88 -6.62 -15.45
CA ASP A 395 -5.79 -8.07 -15.49
C ASP A 395 -4.47 -8.58 -16.08
N HIS A 396 -3.37 -7.85 -15.90
CA HIS A 396 -2.04 -8.17 -16.48
C HIS A 396 -1.57 -9.59 -16.15
N PHE A 397 -1.60 -10.00 -14.87
CA PHE A 397 -1.24 -11.37 -14.48
C PHE A 397 -2.14 -12.41 -15.17
N TYR A 398 -3.46 -12.19 -15.14
CA TYR A 398 -4.41 -13.16 -15.67
C TYR A 398 -4.38 -13.25 -17.20
N THR A 399 -4.09 -12.15 -17.90
CA THR A 399 -3.86 -12.16 -19.35
C THR A 399 -2.70 -13.11 -19.71
N ARG A 400 -1.56 -12.96 -19.04
CA ARG A 400 -0.39 -13.84 -19.21
C ARG A 400 -0.69 -15.30 -18.83
N PHE A 401 -1.50 -15.51 -17.79
CA PHE A 401 -1.94 -16.84 -17.35
C PHE A 401 -2.85 -17.51 -18.39
N TYR A 402 -3.87 -16.81 -18.92
CA TYR A 402 -4.76 -17.37 -19.95
C TYR A 402 -4.01 -17.64 -21.27
N GLU A 403 -3.06 -16.78 -21.65
CA GLU A 403 -2.17 -17.03 -22.81
C GLU A 403 -1.34 -18.31 -22.62
N ALA A 404 -0.81 -18.56 -21.42
CA ALA A 404 -0.08 -19.79 -21.12
C ALA A 404 -0.99 -21.02 -21.05
N ALA A 405 -2.18 -20.90 -20.45
CA ALA A 405 -3.14 -22.00 -20.31
C ALA A 405 -3.76 -22.43 -21.65
N LEU A 406 -4.02 -21.48 -22.57
CA LEU A 406 -4.52 -21.76 -23.91
C LEU A 406 -3.43 -22.24 -24.89
N ALA A 407 -2.16 -22.09 -24.53
CA ALA A 407 -1.04 -22.67 -25.26
C ALA A 407 -0.83 -24.17 -24.95
N ASP A 408 -1.41 -24.69 -23.87
CA ASP A 408 -1.49 -26.12 -23.61
C ASP A 408 -2.57 -26.75 -24.51
N THR A 409 -2.19 -27.80 -25.24
CA THR A 409 -3.09 -28.54 -26.15
C THR A 409 -3.89 -29.63 -25.42
N THR A 410 -3.71 -29.79 -24.11
CA THR A 410 -4.45 -30.73 -23.26
C THR A 410 -5.95 -30.39 -23.25
N PRO A 411 -6.86 -31.33 -23.58
CA PRO A 411 -8.29 -31.07 -23.57
C PRO A 411 -8.81 -30.72 -22.18
N SER A 412 -9.42 -29.54 -22.05
CA SER A 412 -10.08 -29.03 -20.83
C SER A 412 -11.51 -28.61 -21.15
N LYS A 413 -12.44 -28.85 -20.21
CA LYS A 413 -13.82 -28.33 -20.27
C LYS A 413 -13.86 -26.80 -20.18
N GLY A 414 -12.81 -26.18 -19.65
CA GLY A 414 -12.69 -24.74 -19.43
C GLY A 414 -12.20 -23.93 -20.64
N HIS A 415 -11.69 -24.56 -21.69
CA HIS A 415 -10.95 -23.88 -22.77
C HIS A 415 -11.68 -22.66 -23.34
N SER A 416 -12.95 -22.80 -23.75
CA SER A 416 -13.73 -21.69 -24.31
C SER A 416 -14.06 -20.57 -23.33
N LEU A 417 -14.13 -20.88 -22.03
CA LEU A 417 -14.25 -19.86 -20.97
C LEU A 417 -12.92 -19.13 -20.76
N LEU A 418 -11.77 -19.79 -20.94
CA LEU A 418 -10.47 -19.14 -20.89
C LEU A 418 -10.22 -18.27 -22.15
N GLU A 419 -10.72 -18.67 -23.32
CA GLU A 419 -10.74 -17.81 -24.53
C GLU A 419 -11.55 -16.53 -24.28
N GLU A 420 -12.78 -16.65 -23.75
CA GLU A 420 -13.61 -15.49 -23.38
C GLU A 420 -12.92 -14.62 -22.32
N ALA A 421 -12.26 -15.24 -21.33
CA ALA A 421 -11.52 -14.53 -20.29
C ALA A 421 -10.33 -13.74 -20.84
N LEU A 422 -9.59 -14.29 -21.80
CA LEU A 422 -8.46 -13.63 -22.45
C LEU A 422 -8.89 -12.44 -23.32
N LEU A 423 -10.06 -12.52 -23.97
CA LEU A 423 -10.64 -11.37 -24.66
C LEU A 423 -11.01 -10.27 -23.66
N ASN A 424 -11.77 -10.61 -22.63
CA ASN A 424 -12.15 -9.67 -21.55
C ASN A 424 -10.93 -9.03 -20.87
N SER A 425 -9.86 -9.78 -20.61
CA SER A 425 -8.67 -9.28 -19.90
C SER A 425 -7.83 -8.35 -20.77
N ARG A 426 -7.77 -8.57 -22.08
CA ARG A 426 -7.12 -7.67 -23.05
C ARG A 426 -7.92 -6.39 -23.29
N GLU A 427 -9.26 -6.47 -23.29
CA GLU A 427 -10.14 -5.29 -23.41
C GLU A 427 -10.23 -4.44 -22.14
N SER A 428 -9.76 -4.95 -20.99
CA SER A 428 -9.78 -4.21 -19.70
C SER A 428 -8.77 -3.06 -19.60
N ALA A 429 -7.77 -3.00 -20.48
CA ALA A 429 -6.69 -2.03 -20.42
C ALA A 429 -7.14 -0.62 -20.85
N PHE A 430 -6.67 0.42 -20.16
CA PHE A 430 -7.08 1.81 -20.46
C PHE A 430 -6.00 2.86 -20.17
N LEU A 431 -6.12 3.99 -20.87
CA LEU A 431 -5.31 5.18 -20.69
C LEU A 431 -5.78 5.97 -19.44
N LEU A 432 -4.93 6.08 -18.43
CA LEU A 432 -5.20 6.84 -17.21
C LEU A 432 -4.82 8.32 -17.35
N HIS A 433 -3.69 8.60 -18.02
CA HIS A 433 -3.17 9.95 -18.22
C HIS A 433 -2.38 10.06 -19.52
N GLU A 434 -2.59 11.13 -20.27
CA GLU A 434 -1.72 11.54 -21.37
C GLU A 434 -1.48 13.05 -21.29
N LYS A 435 -0.23 13.48 -21.45
CA LYS A 435 0.17 14.88 -21.53
C LYS A 435 1.20 15.02 -22.64
N THR A 436 0.88 15.85 -23.63
CA THR A 436 1.79 16.16 -24.74
C THR A 436 2.22 17.62 -24.65
N VAL A 437 3.51 17.88 -24.88
CA VAL A 437 4.12 19.22 -24.90
C VAL A 437 4.80 19.41 -26.25
N SER A 438 4.50 20.53 -26.93
CA SER A 438 5.13 20.85 -28.21
C SER A 438 6.50 21.50 -27.99
N LEU A 439 7.48 21.12 -28.82
CA LEU A 439 8.88 21.56 -28.76
C LEU A 439 9.23 22.53 -29.92
N VAL A 440 8.33 22.63 -30.90
CA VAL A 440 8.41 23.49 -32.08
C VAL A 440 7.30 24.55 -32.08
N ASN A 441 7.55 25.68 -32.74
CA ASN A 441 6.61 26.78 -32.90
C ASN A 441 5.57 26.51 -34.01
N GLU A 442 4.59 27.42 -34.11
CA GLU A 442 3.55 27.44 -35.16
C GLU A 442 4.11 27.50 -36.60
N THR A 443 5.40 27.80 -36.78
CA THR A 443 6.11 27.82 -38.07
C THR A 443 7.09 26.65 -38.28
N GLY A 444 7.07 25.63 -37.39
CA GLY A 444 7.88 24.42 -37.51
C GLY A 444 9.37 24.55 -37.15
N GLN A 445 9.78 25.65 -36.50
CA GLN A 445 11.14 25.82 -35.95
C GLN A 445 11.15 25.56 -34.42
N PRO A 446 12.28 25.14 -33.81
CA PRO A 446 12.39 25.01 -32.36
C PRO A 446 12.08 26.34 -31.65
N GLN A 447 11.33 26.32 -30.53
CA GLN A 447 10.89 27.54 -29.87
C GLN A 447 11.38 27.68 -28.43
N PRO A 448 12.09 28.77 -28.09
CA PRO A 448 12.09 29.29 -26.73
C PRO A 448 10.76 30.02 -26.50
N LEU A 449 9.84 29.42 -25.73
CA LEU A 449 8.54 30.02 -25.42
C LEU A 449 8.61 30.94 -24.20
N VAL A 450 8.03 32.13 -24.34
CA VAL A 450 8.01 33.17 -23.31
C VAL A 450 7.13 32.73 -22.12
N SER A 451 7.53 33.15 -20.92
CA SER A 451 6.92 32.77 -19.64
C SER A 451 5.39 32.91 -19.61
N VAL A 452 4.68 31.78 -19.57
CA VAL A 452 3.30 31.73 -19.08
C VAL A 452 3.33 31.94 -17.56
N SER A 453 2.51 32.86 -17.05
CA SER A 453 2.49 33.19 -15.62
C SER A 453 2.01 32.02 -14.77
N SER A 454 2.61 31.86 -13.59
CA SER A 454 2.26 30.83 -12.62
C SER A 454 0.84 31.01 -12.08
N VAL A 455 0.00 29.99 -12.26
CA VAL A 455 -1.16 29.78 -11.37
C VAL A 455 -0.61 29.13 -10.11
N THR A 456 -0.50 29.89 -9.02
CA THR A 456 0.06 29.41 -7.76
C THR A 456 -0.93 28.57 -6.96
N SER A 457 -0.68 27.26 -6.89
CA SER A 457 -1.02 26.44 -5.71
C SER A 457 0.23 26.26 -4.86
N SER A 458 0.08 26.32 -3.53
CA SER A 458 1.19 26.46 -2.58
C SER A 458 2.15 25.26 -2.52
N VAL A 459 3.45 25.55 -2.48
CA VAL A 459 4.52 24.59 -2.18
C VAL A 459 4.58 24.28 -0.69
N GLU A 460 4.59 23.00 -0.33
CA GLU A 460 5.22 22.51 0.90
C GLU A 460 6.25 21.42 0.55
N LYS A 461 7.23 21.18 1.43
CA LYS A 461 8.44 20.38 1.12
C LYS A 461 8.26 18.89 1.42
N SER A 462 8.83 18.05 0.57
CA SER A 462 9.00 16.60 0.81
C SER A 462 9.88 16.32 2.03
N GLY A 463 9.45 15.40 2.91
CA GLY A 463 10.09 15.13 4.20
C GLY A 463 11.26 14.13 4.23
N ALA A 464 11.86 13.79 3.08
CA ALA A 464 13.00 12.86 3.03
C ALA A 464 14.33 13.59 3.35
N PRO A 465 15.22 13.02 4.18
CA PRO A 465 16.55 13.60 4.41
C PRO A 465 17.42 13.64 3.16
N ASP A 466 18.25 14.69 3.07
CA ASP A 466 19.37 14.79 2.13
C ASP A 466 20.57 13.94 2.59
N TRP A 467 21.77 14.14 2.04
CA TRP A 467 23.00 13.44 2.48
C TRP A 467 23.72 14.16 3.64
N ASN A 468 22.98 14.97 4.40
CA ASN A 468 23.47 15.95 5.37
C ASN A 468 24.47 16.94 4.75
N GLU A 469 24.17 17.49 3.57
CA GLU A 469 24.94 18.59 2.97
C GLU A 469 25.07 19.83 3.89
N SER A 470 24.20 19.95 4.90
CA SER A 470 24.26 21.01 5.91
C SER A 470 25.49 20.94 6.83
N GLU A 471 26.01 19.72 7.09
CA GLU A 471 27.19 19.49 7.95
C GLU A 471 28.36 18.80 7.24
N LEU A 472 28.10 18.09 6.14
CA LEU A 472 29.06 17.22 5.47
C LEU A 472 29.29 17.66 4.02
N ARG A 473 30.54 18.05 3.71
CA ARG A 473 30.94 18.39 2.35
C ARG A 473 31.25 17.12 1.54
N TRP A 474 30.30 16.76 0.67
CA TRP A 474 30.48 15.76 -0.37
C TRP A 474 31.21 16.34 -1.60
N PHE A 475 32.03 15.51 -2.24
CA PHE A 475 32.73 15.79 -3.50
C PHE A 475 32.29 14.78 -4.57
N ASP A 476 32.48 15.14 -5.84
CA ASP A 476 32.53 14.14 -6.92
C ASP A 476 33.83 13.31 -6.86
N TYR A 477 33.96 12.32 -7.73
CA TYR A 477 35.07 11.37 -7.70
C TYR A 477 36.42 12.00 -8.01
N GLU A 478 36.49 12.85 -9.05
CA GLU A 478 37.71 13.52 -9.49
C GLU A 478 38.17 14.58 -8.49
N GLN A 479 37.26 15.43 -8.03
CA GLN A 479 37.51 16.42 -6.98
C GLN A 479 37.93 15.75 -5.68
N GLY A 480 37.29 14.64 -5.32
CA GLY A 480 37.61 13.86 -4.12
C GLY A 480 39.04 13.31 -4.14
N LEU A 481 39.45 12.70 -5.26
CA LEU A 481 40.83 12.24 -5.47
C LEU A 481 41.84 13.39 -5.41
N GLN A 482 41.53 14.54 -6.04
CA GLN A 482 42.39 15.72 -5.99
C GLN A 482 42.52 16.26 -4.56
N GLN A 483 41.41 16.39 -3.83
CA GLN A 483 41.40 16.91 -2.46
C GLN A 483 42.09 15.97 -1.46
N ALA A 484 41.95 14.66 -1.63
CA ALA A 484 42.67 13.66 -0.84
C ALA A 484 44.19 13.77 -1.04
N LYS A 485 44.64 13.87 -2.30
CA LYS A 485 46.06 14.05 -2.65
C LYS A 485 46.64 15.37 -2.12
N LEU A 486 45.85 16.45 -2.08
CA LEU A 486 46.26 17.75 -1.52
C LEU A 486 46.32 17.76 0.01
N THR A 487 45.49 16.97 0.70
CA THR A 487 45.35 17.01 2.17
C THR A 487 45.99 15.83 2.90
N GLY A 488 46.38 14.78 2.18
CA GLY A 488 46.86 13.51 2.75
C GLY A 488 45.78 12.70 3.48
N LYS A 489 44.50 13.11 3.40
CA LYS A 489 43.37 12.44 4.06
C LYS A 489 42.92 11.20 3.26
N PRO A 490 42.43 10.13 3.92
CA PRO A 490 41.74 9.04 3.25
C PRO A 490 40.37 9.47 2.71
N ILE A 491 39.87 8.74 1.71
CA ILE A 491 38.55 8.95 1.09
C ILE A 491 37.57 7.92 1.65
N LEU A 492 36.37 8.38 2.03
CA LEU A 492 35.18 7.54 2.14
C LEU A 492 34.42 7.63 0.82
N LEU A 493 34.43 6.55 0.04
CA LEU A 493 33.75 6.46 -1.25
C LEU A 493 32.44 5.69 -1.07
N LEU A 494 31.31 6.34 -1.37
CA LEU A 494 29.98 5.74 -1.42
C LEU A 494 29.49 5.66 -2.87
N LEU A 495 29.30 4.45 -3.39
CA LEU A 495 28.55 4.22 -4.62
C LEU A 495 27.08 3.97 -4.26
N TYR A 496 26.19 4.71 -4.92
CA TYR A 496 24.76 4.74 -4.66
C TYR A 496 23.96 4.85 -5.97
N ALA A 497 22.64 4.78 -5.89
CA ALA A 497 21.74 5.18 -6.97
C ALA A 497 20.54 5.94 -6.37
N ASP A 498 19.93 6.84 -7.13
CA ASP A 498 18.82 7.67 -6.66
C ASP A 498 17.45 6.97 -6.72
N TRP A 499 17.38 5.77 -7.30
CA TRP A 499 16.25 4.85 -7.15
C TRP A 499 16.37 3.93 -5.93
N CYS A 500 17.55 3.78 -5.31
CA CYS A 500 17.80 2.69 -4.38
C CYS A 500 17.26 3.00 -2.96
N PRO A 501 16.25 2.24 -2.45
CA PRO A 501 15.69 2.49 -1.13
C PRO A 501 16.72 2.26 -0.01
N THR A 502 17.62 1.29 -0.20
CA THR A 502 18.73 1.04 0.73
C THR A 502 19.72 2.20 0.77
N CYS A 503 19.95 2.91 -0.34
CA CYS A 503 20.73 4.15 -0.37
C CYS A 503 20.01 5.30 0.34
N HIS A 504 18.67 5.37 0.24
CA HIS A 504 17.87 6.38 0.95
C HIS A 504 17.88 6.13 2.46
N ALA A 505 17.72 4.89 2.91
CA ALA A 505 17.93 4.50 4.31
C ALA A 505 19.36 4.83 4.78
N TYR A 506 20.36 4.65 3.91
CA TYR A 506 21.77 5.00 4.17
C TYR A 506 21.99 6.48 4.51
N ARG A 507 21.18 7.39 3.98
CA ARG A 507 21.30 8.84 4.27
C ARG A 507 21.20 9.13 5.77
N SER A 508 20.37 8.38 6.49
CA SER A 508 20.15 8.53 7.93
C SER A 508 21.42 8.32 8.78
N ILE A 509 22.38 7.50 8.33
CA ILE A 509 23.62 7.26 9.10
C ILE A 509 24.45 8.54 9.21
N PHE A 510 24.36 9.43 8.22
CA PHE A 510 25.06 10.72 8.18
C PHE A 510 24.39 11.82 9.00
N TYR A 511 23.29 11.51 9.69
CA TYR A 511 22.66 12.34 10.71
C TYR A 511 23.03 11.92 12.15
N ASN A 512 23.76 10.80 12.33
CA ASN A 512 24.27 10.41 13.64
C ASN A 512 25.48 11.31 14.03
N PRO A 513 25.49 11.98 15.20
CA PRO A 513 26.55 12.92 15.57
C PRO A 513 27.97 12.32 15.62
N GLU A 514 28.11 11.05 16.02
CA GLU A 514 29.42 10.39 16.10
C GLU A 514 29.95 10.08 14.69
N ILE A 515 29.06 9.63 13.79
CA ILE A 515 29.36 9.42 12.37
C ILE A 515 29.78 10.74 11.73
N VAL A 516 29.03 11.82 11.96
CA VAL A 516 29.34 13.18 11.47
C VAL A 516 30.72 13.64 11.96
N GLN A 517 31.06 13.41 13.23
CA GLN A 517 32.35 13.80 13.82
C GLN A 517 33.53 13.03 13.21
N GLN A 518 33.37 11.74 12.91
CA GLN A 518 34.41 10.96 12.22
C GLN A 518 34.47 11.25 10.71
N ALA A 519 33.34 11.41 10.05
CA ALA A 519 33.25 11.70 8.61
C ALA A 519 34.01 13.00 8.24
N LYS A 520 33.96 14.02 9.10
CA LYS A 520 34.72 15.28 8.95
C LYS A 520 36.26 15.09 8.97
N GLN A 521 36.77 13.93 9.40
CA GLN A 521 38.20 13.59 9.31
C GLN A 521 38.63 13.07 7.93
N LEU A 522 37.69 12.59 7.11
CA LEU A 522 37.90 11.99 5.80
C LEU A 522 37.61 12.99 4.66
N ILE A 523 37.82 12.58 3.42
CA ILE A 523 37.23 13.21 2.22
C ILE A 523 36.01 12.38 1.82
N LEU A 524 34.84 12.99 1.75
CA LEU A 524 33.58 12.30 1.46
C LEU A 524 33.27 12.37 -0.03
N VAL A 525 33.18 11.22 -0.69
CA VAL A 525 32.95 11.11 -2.13
C VAL A 525 31.72 10.28 -2.38
N ARG A 526 30.79 10.79 -3.18
CA ARG A 526 29.59 10.07 -3.60
C ARG A 526 29.56 9.90 -5.12
N VAL A 527 29.19 8.71 -5.58
CA VAL A 527 29.10 8.37 -6.99
C VAL A 527 27.74 7.72 -7.24
N ASN A 528 26.86 8.40 -7.98
CA ASN A 528 25.70 7.73 -8.55
C ASN A 528 26.22 6.79 -9.66
N ILE A 529 25.90 5.49 -9.57
CA ILE A 529 26.43 4.45 -10.47
C ILE A 529 25.92 4.61 -11.91
N GLU A 530 24.69 5.09 -12.08
CA GLU A 530 23.97 5.28 -13.34
C GLU A 530 24.58 6.45 -14.12
N GLN A 531 24.92 7.52 -13.41
CA GLN A 531 25.57 8.72 -13.96
C GLN A 531 27.05 8.47 -14.28
N ARG A 532 27.72 7.53 -13.60
CA ARG A 532 29.17 7.29 -13.71
C ARG A 532 29.53 5.79 -13.88
N PRO A 533 28.99 5.07 -14.89
CA PRO A 533 29.13 3.61 -15.00
C PRO A 533 30.58 3.11 -15.12
N VAL A 534 31.49 3.89 -15.72
CA VAL A 534 32.93 3.56 -15.80
C VAL A 534 33.60 3.56 -14.42
N ILE A 535 33.12 4.40 -13.48
CA ILE A 535 33.57 4.35 -12.09
C ILE A 535 32.88 3.21 -11.37
N ASP A 536 31.59 2.95 -11.61
CA ASP A 536 30.91 1.82 -10.99
C ASP A 536 31.61 0.48 -11.29
N GLN A 537 31.88 0.21 -12.57
CA GLN A 537 32.56 -1.00 -13.03
C GLN A 537 33.92 -1.23 -12.35
N LYS A 538 34.66 -0.15 -12.04
CA LYS A 538 35.92 -0.20 -11.27
C LYS A 538 35.74 -0.69 -9.82
N TYR A 539 34.53 -0.57 -9.27
CA TYR A 539 34.18 -0.93 -7.89
C TYR A 539 33.13 -2.06 -7.79
N GLN A 540 32.82 -2.78 -8.89
CA GLN A 540 32.00 -4.00 -8.89
C GLN A 540 32.79 -5.25 -8.39
N LEU A 541 33.54 -5.10 -7.30
CA LEU A 541 34.53 -6.10 -6.85
C LEU A 541 33.95 -7.40 -6.24
N ASP A 542 32.67 -7.42 -5.92
CA ASP A 542 31.93 -8.64 -5.55
C ASP A 542 30.46 -8.62 -5.99
N GLY A 543 30.09 -7.73 -6.93
CA GLY A 543 28.72 -7.57 -7.45
C GLY A 543 28.33 -6.12 -7.73
N GLU A 544 27.16 -5.94 -8.33
CA GLU A 544 26.65 -4.66 -8.87
C GLU A 544 25.70 -3.93 -7.90
N TYR A 545 25.33 -4.56 -6.78
CA TYR A 545 24.41 -4.05 -5.75
C TYR A 545 24.78 -2.65 -5.22
N VAL A 546 23.81 -1.89 -4.70
CA VAL A 546 24.04 -0.61 -4.01
C VAL A 546 23.27 -0.54 -2.69
N PRO A 547 23.76 0.21 -1.68
CA PRO A 547 25.03 0.96 -1.65
C PRO A 547 26.27 0.07 -1.48
N ARG A 548 27.39 0.51 -2.06
CA ARG A 548 28.75 -0.03 -1.80
C ARG A 548 29.62 1.06 -1.19
N THR A 549 30.23 0.79 -0.03
CA THR A 549 31.11 1.74 0.68
C THR A 549 32.54 1.22 0.74
N PHE A 550 33.48 2.07 0.33
CA PHE A 550 34.91 1.81 0.31
C PHE A 550 35.68 2.87 1.08
N VAL A 551 36.84 2.48 1.60
CA VAL A 551 37.88 3.42 2.05
C VAL A 551 39.02 3.39 1.04
N LEU A 552 39.47 4.56 0.59
CA LEU A 552 40.67 4.70 -0.25
C LEU A 552 41.76 5.51 0.47
N ASP A 553 43.02 5.26 0.14
CA ASP A 553 44.13 6.11 0.55
C ASP A 553 44.16 7.43 -0.25
N ALA A 554 45.09 8.33 0.09
CA ALA A 554 45.26 9.63 -0.58
C ALA A 554 45.70 9.53 -2.06
N ASN A 555 45.97 8.33 -2.58
CA ASN A 555 46.26 8.05 -4.00
C ASN A 555 45.09 7.35 -4.71
N GLY A 556 43.96 7.11 -4.02
CA GLY A 556 42.77 6.45 -4.56
C GLY A 556 42.81 4.90 -4.54
N LYS A 557 43.76 4.30 -3.82
CA LYS A 557 43.88 2.83 -3.69
C LYS A 557 43.05 2.31 -2.51
N ILE A 558 42.34 1.20 -2.70
CA ILE A 558 41.44 0.62 -1.66
C ILE A 558 42.24 0.16 -0.42
N MET A 559 41.84 0.66 0.75
CA MET A 559 42.40 0.29 2.05
C MET A 559 41.73 -0.98 2.59
N HIS A 560 42.12 -2.15 2.07
CA HIS A 560 41.57 -3.44 2.50
C HIS A 560 41.66 -3.71 4.01
N SER A 561 42.60 -3.09 4.73
CA SER A 561 42.71 -3.17 6.20
C SER A 561 41.56 -2.50 6.96
N ALA A 562 40.84 -1.54 6.36
CA ALA A 562 39.63 -0.98 6.94
C ALA A 562 38.40 -1.90 6.77
N LEU A 563 38.38 -2.70 5.71
CA LEU A 563 37.24 -3.47 5.20
C LEU A 563 37.28 -4.92 5.70
N THR A 564 36.84 -5.15 6.94
CA THR A 564 36.99 -6.48 7.60
C THR A 564 35.89 -7.51 7.32
N ARG A 565 34.82 -7.15 6.58
CA ARG A 565 33.80 -8.12 6.17
C ARG A 565 34.39 -9.06 5.10
N LYS A 566 34.12 -10.37 5.22
CA LYS A 566 34.60 -11.37 4.24
C LYS A 566 33.48 -11.98 3.39
N SER A 567 32.28 -12.11 3.95
CA SER A 567 31.07 -12.60 3.28
C SER A 567 30.41 -11.54 2.40
N PHE A 568 29.83 -11.98 1.28
CA PHE A 568 28.96 -11.17 0.43
C PHE A 568 27.71 -10.66 1.20
N PRO A 569 27.10 -9.53 0.78
CA PRO A 569 27.72 -8.41 0.05
C PRO A 569 28.81 -7.76 0.90
N ARG A 570 30.06 -7.76 0.42
CA ARG A 570 31.25 -7.43 1.23
C ARG A 570 31.37 -5.94 1.55
N TYR A 571 30.99 -5.08 0.63
CA TYR A 571 31.14 -3.63 0.75
C TYR A 571 29.82 -2.94 1.15
N PHE A 572 28.79 -3.72 1.48
CA PHE A 572 27.57 -3.25 2.14
C PHE A 572 27.73 -3.33 3.68
N ILE A 573 27.32 -2.25 4.35
CA ILE A 573 27.17 -2.13 5.81
C ILE A 573 25.70 -1.77 6.05
N SER A 574 25.00 -2.34 7.03
CA SER A 574 23.61 -1.91 7.30
C SER A 574 23.61 -0.46 7.81
N PRO A 575 22.64 0.41 7.46
CA PRO A 575 22.49 1.71 8.10
C PRO A 575 22.40 1.61 9.64
N ASP A 576 21.87 0.49 10.14
CA ASP A 576 21.75 0.17 11.57
C ASP A 576 23.07 -0.24 12.24
N ASP A 577 24.08 -0.69 11.46
CA ASP A 577 25.40 -1.10 11.99
C ASP A 577 26.39 0.07 12.02
N VAL A 578 25.97 1.11 12.75
CA VAL A 578 26.77 2.29 13.12
C VAL A 578 28.15 1.86 13.65
N ALA A 579 28.19 0.79 14.43
CA ALA A 579 29.43 0.28 15.02
C ALA A 579 30.43 -0.23 13.98
N THR A 580 30.00 -0.92 12.91
CA THR A 580 30.89 -1.33 11.81
C THR A 580 31.33 -0.14 10.97
N PHE A 581 30.43 0.82 10.71
CA PHE A 581 30.76 2.02 9.96
C PHE A 581 31.83 2.87 10.69
N MET A 582 31.68 3.06 12.00
CA MET A 582 32.67 3.72 12.87
C MET A 582 34.00 2.95 12.95
N ARG A 583 33.97 1.61 13.04
CA ARG A 583 35.18 0.78 13.00
C ARG A 583 35.94 0.89 11.68
N MET A 584 35.23 1.03 10.56
CA MET A 584 35.83 1.23 9.24
C MET A 584 36.50 2.60 9.14
N MET A 585 35.81 3.68 9.53
CA MET A 585 36.36 5.04 9.50
C MET A 585 37.55 5.22 10.45
N ALA A 586 37.47 4.70 11.68
CA ALA A 586 38.58 4.75 12.64
C ALA A 586 39.85 4.03 12.12
N ARG A 587 39.70 2.90 11.41
CA ARG A 587 40.84 2.21 10.76
C ARG A 587 41.41 2.96 9.55
N ALA A 588 40.65 3.87 8.94
CA ALA A 588 41.13 4.72 7.88
C ALA A 588 42.03 5.85 8.41
N THR A 589 41.74 6.39 9.60
CA THR A 589 42.42 7.56 10.16
C THR A 589 43.61 7.23 11.08
N VAL A 590 43.75 5.97 11.53
CA VAL A 590 44.98 5.50 12.18
C VAL A 590 46.14 5.54 11.17
N LYS A 591 47.18 6.34 11.48
CA LYS A 591 48.44 6.32 10.72
C LYS A 591 49.04 4.92 10.76
N GLN A 592 49.27 4.34 9.59
CA GLN A 592 50.17 3.19 9.46
C GLN A 592 51.60 3.73 9.65
N GLY A 593 52.30 3.17 10.64
CA GLY A 593 53.71 3.41 10.91
C GLY A 593 54.57 2.25 10.42
#